data_AF-A0A1E7I719-F1
#
_entry.id   AF-A0A1E7I719-F1
#
_cell.length_a   1.000
_cell.length_b   1.000
_cell.length_c   1.000
_cell.angle_alpha   90.00
_cell.angle_beta   90.00
_cell.angle_gamma   90.00
#
_symmetry.space_group_name_H-M   'P 1'
#
loop_
_entity.id
_entity.type
_entity.pdbx_description
1 polymer ?
#
loop_
_entity_poly.entity_id
_entity_poly.type
_entity_poly.pdbx_seq_one_letter_code
_entity_poly.pdbx_strand_id
1 'polypeptide(L)'
;MRLTGGYNVADIDISTVVCEGAPAIKGMVVDKNMYIAKFDREDLLGVESGEVVEMIVVGKLLDGTPFEGSDTIRVIGKGKN
;
A
#
# COMPACT_ATOMS: atom_id res chain seq x y z
N MET A 1 -0.14 6.77 -11.63
CA MET A 1 1.03 6.55 -12.53
C MET A 1 0.89 5.16 -13.15
N ARG A 2 0.86 5.00 -14.48
CA ARG A 2 0.79 3.68 -15.14
C ARG A 2 2.22 3.14 -15.28
N LEU A 3 2.52 1.98 -14.68
CA LEU A 3 3.80 1.30 -14.80
C LEU A 3 3.96 0.79 -16.25
N THR A 4 4.59 1.59 -17.13
CA THR A 4 4.85 1.20 -18.51
C THR A 4 6.17 0.45 -18.61
N GLY A 5 6.09 -0.89 -18.63
CA GLY A 5 7.18 -1.78 -19.06
C GLY A 5 7.52 -2.86 -18.04
N GLY A 6 7.18 -4.12 -18.33
CA GLY A 6 7.88 -5.32 -17.82
C GLY A 6 7.93 -5.60 -16.32
N TYR A 7 7.47 -4.70 -15.45
CA TYR A 7 7.60 -4.87 -14.00
C TYR A 7 6.73 -6.03 -13.52
N ASN A 8 7.38 -7.02 -12.94
CA ASN A 8 6.72 -8.16 -12.33
C ASN A 8 6.40 -7.82 -10.88
N VAL A 9 5.17 -8.05 -10.45
CA VAL A 9 4.78 -7.88 -9.05
C VAL A 9 5.60 -8.77 -8.09
N ALA A 10 6.25 -9.81 -8.59
CA ALA A 10 7.20 -10.61 -7.85
C ALA A 10 8.51 -9.88 -7.49
N ASP A 11 8.83 -8.78 -8.16
CA ASP A 11 10.04 -8.00 -7.91
C ASP A 11 9.84 -6.94 -6.83
N ILE A 12 8.67 -6.87 -6.19
CA ILE A 12 8.41 -5.93 -5.10
C ILE A 12 9.22 -6.33 -3.86
N ASP A 13 10.07 -5.41 -3.37
CA ASP A 13 10.75 -5.56 -2.09
C ASP A 13 9.81 -5.15 -0.96
N ILE A 14 9.17 -6.14 -0.36
CA ILE A 14 8.23 -5.96 0.76
C ILE A 14 8.82 -5.11 1.91
N SER A 15 10.12 -5.21 2.17
CA SER A 15 10.75 -4.50 3.30
C SER A 15 10.73 -2.98 3.14
N THR A 16 10.44 -2.50 1.94
CA THR A 16 10.36 -1.08 1.59
C THR A 16 8.93 -0.58 1.44
N VAL A 17 7.93 -1.47 1.47
CA VAL A 17 6.54 -1.12 1.21
C VAL A 17 5.92 -0.47 2.44
N VAL A 18 5.40 0.74 2.26
CA VAL A 18 4.79 1.56 3.31
C VAL A 18 3.47 2.14 2.81
N CYS A 19 2.44 2.12 3.66
CA CYS A 19 1.13 2.73 3.42
C CYS A 19 0.82 3.71 4.54
N GLU A 20 0.70 5.01 4.25
CA GLU A 20 0.45 6.06 5.26
C GLU A 20 1.33 5.93 6.52
N GLY A 21 2.63 5.67 6.32
CA GLY A 21 3.60 5.46 7.40
C GLY A 21 3.65 4.05 8.00
N ALA A 22 2.66 3.19 7.74
CA ALA A 22 2.64 1.81 8.20
C ALA A 22 3.50 0.89 7.30
N PRO A 23 4.52 0.19 7.82
CA PRO A 23 5.28 -0.78 7.05
C PRO A 23 4.46 -2.04 6.75
N ALA A 24 4.69 -2.66 5.60
CA ALA A 24 4.05 -3.93 5.26
C ALA A 24 4.58 -5.07 6.15
N ILE A 25 3.67 -5.78 6.81
CA ILE A 25 3.99 -6.95 7.66
C ILE A 25 3.95 -8.27 6.87
N LYS A 26 3.24 -8.28 5.73
CA LYS A 26 3.14 -9.44 4.85
C LYS A 26 2.86 -9.02 3.41
N GLY A 27 3.42 -9.79 2.48
CA GLY A 27 3.30 -9.59 1.05
C GLY A 27 3.06 -10.93 0.38
N MET A 28 2.23 -10.95 -0.66
CA MET A 28 1.94 -12.14 -1.44
C MET A 28 1.65 -11.76 -2.88
N VAL A 29 2.36 -12.42 -3.81
CA VAL A 29 1.99 -12.44 -5.22
C VAL A 29 0.86 -13.45 -5.39
N VAL A 30 -0.29 -13.00 -5.89
CA VAL A 30 -1.44 -13.88 -6.15
C VAL A 30 -1.45 -14.34 -7.60
N ASP A 31 -1.05 -13.47 -8.53
CA ASP A 31 -0.83 -13.79 -9.94
C ASP A 31 0.17 -12.82 -10.58
N LYS A 32 0.37 -12.88 -11.91
CA LYS A 32 1.36 -12.06 -12.63
C LYS A 32 1.19 -10.55 -12.48
N ASN A 33 0.00 -10.09 -12.12
CA ASN A 33 -0.35 -8.67 -12.05
C ASN A 33 -0.89 -8.25 -10.68
N MET A 34 -1.00 -9.19 -9.72
CA MET A 34 -1.61 -8.92 -8.42
C MET A 34 -0.65 -9.22 -7.27
N TYR A 35 -0.37 -8.17 -6.49
CA TYR A 35 0.34 -8.22 -5.21
C TYR A 35 -0.60 -7.79 -4.09
N ILE A 36 -0.60 -8.53 -2.98
CA ILE A 36 -1.32 -8.16 -1.77
C ILE A 36 -0.30 -7.86 -0.67
N ALA A 37 -0.29 -6.62 -0.20
CA ALA A 37 0.39 -6.20 1.02
C ALA A 37 -0.60 -6.15 2.19
N LYS A 38 -0.15 -6.50 3.39
CA LYS A 38 -0.90 -6.36 4.65
C LYS A 38 -0.16 -5.42 5.58
N PHE A 39 -0.94 -4.59 6.27
CA PHE A 39 -0.47 -3.57 7.20
C PHE A 39 -1.28 -3.68 8.49
N ASP A 40 -0.64 -3.39 9.62
CA ASP A 40 -1.36 -3.22 10.87
C ASP A 40 -1.99 -1.83 10.91
N ARG A 41 -3.30 -1.79 11.20
CA ARG A 41 -4.07 -0.53 11.18
C ARG A 41 -3.57 0.47 12.23
N GLU A 42 -2.98 -0.02 13.32
CA GLU A 42 -2.48 0.79 14.43
C GLU A 42 -1.22 1.58 14.04
N ASP A 43 -0.52 1.14 13.00
CA ASP A 43 0.70 1.79 12.50
C ASP A 43 0.40 2.87 11.44
N LEU A 44 -0.86 3.01 11.01
CA LEU A 44 -1.25 4.07 10.07
C LEU A 44 -1.15 5.43 10.75
N LEU A 45 -0.45 6.36 10.11
CA LEU A 45 -0.19 7.70 10.60
C LEU A 45 -1.04 8.71 9.83
N GLY A 46 -1.75 9.60 10.54
CA GLY A 46 -2.46 10.72 9.92
C GLY A 46 -3.72 10.35 9.14
N VAL A 47 -4.23 9.12 9.26
CA VAL A 47 -5.47 8.69 8.60
C VAL A 47 -6.68 9.10 9.43
N GLU A 48 -7.32 10.20 9.02
CA GLU A 48 -8.56 10.68 9.63
C GLU A 48 -9.80 9.97 9.08
N SER A 49 -10.89 9.98 9.85
CA SER A 49 -12.18 9.48 9.36
C SER A 49 -12.76 10.41 8.29
N GLY A 50 -13.29 9.83 7.21
CA GLY A 50 -13.86 10.60 6.10
C GLY A 50 -14.55 9.72 5.05
N GLU A 51 -15.40 10.35 4.23
CA GLU A 51 -16.10 9.66 3.13
C GLU A 51 -15.17 9.33 1.95
N VAL A 52 -14.15 10.16 1.74
CA VAL A 52 -13.14 10.00 0.69
C VAL A 52 -11.78 10.33 1.31
N VAL A 53 -11.02 9.29 1.63
CA VAL A 53 -9.66 9.37 2.17
C VAL A 53 -8.73 8.75 1.13
N GLU A 54 -7.80 9.53 0.61
CA GLU A 54 -6.75 9.04 -0.28
C GLU A 54 -5.73 8.26 0.55
N MET A 55 -5.37 7.07 0.06
CA MET A 55 -4.37 6.20 0.62
C MET A 55 -3.25 6.06 -0.40
N ILE A 56 -2.02 6.30 0.03
CA ILE A 56 -0.82 6.22 -0.79
C ILE A 56 0.05 5.07 -0.27
N VAL A 57 0.41 4.18 -1.18
CA VAL A 57 1.37 3.11 -0.97
C VAL A 57 2.61 3.42 -1.77
N VAL A 58 3.75 3.44 -1.10
CA VAL A 58 5.07 3.60 -1.73
C VAL A 58 5.91 2.37 -1.47
N GLY A 59 6.88 2.12 -2.34
CA GLY A 59 7.85 1.07 -2.14
C GLY A 59 8.91 1.07 -3.23
N LYS A 60 9.74 0.03 -3.23
CA LYS A 60 10.75 -0.21 -4.25
C LYS A 60 10.66 -1.63 -4.76
N LEU A 61 11.10 -1.80 -6.00
CA LEU A 61 11.44 -3.11 -6.53
C LEU A 61 12.82 -3.54 -6.02
N LEU A 62 13.16 -4.81 -6.18
CA LEU A 62 14.46 -5.39 -5.79
C LEU A 62 15.65 -4.72 -6.51
N ASP A 63 15.42 -4.12 -7.69
CA ASP A 63 16.43 -3.34 -8.42
C ASP A 63 16.59 -1.90 -7.90
N GLY A 64 15.81 -1.52 -6.88
CA GLY A 64 15.80 -0.20 -6.28
C GLY A 64 14.85 0.80 -6.94
N THR A 65 14.18 0.44 -8.04
CA THR A 65 13.22 1.30 -8.73
C THR A 65 12.04 1.62 -7.81
N PRO A 66 11.74 2.91 -7.54
CA PRO A 66 10.60 3.27 -6.71
C PRO A 66 9.28 3.07 -7.44
N PHE A 67 8.23 2.74 -6.70
CA PHE A 67 6.85 2.74 -7.19
C PHE A 67 5.92 3.45 -6.21
N GLU A 68 4.79 3.92 -6.73
CA GLU A 68 3.70 4.54 -5.98
C GLU A 68 2.36 4.01 -6.53
N GLY A 69 1.46 3.68 -5.62
CA GLY A 69 0.06 3.39 -5.90
C GLY A 69 -0.84 4.21 -4.98
N SER A 70 -1.99 4.63 -5.49
CA SER A 70 -3.00 5.30 -4.68
C SER A 70 -4.39 4.72 -4.91
N ASP A 71 -5.22 4.80 -3.89
CA ASP A 71 -6.64 4.47 -3.95
C ASP A 71 -7.42 5.36 -2.98
N THR A 72 -8.74 5.40 -3.11
CA THR A 72 -9.60 6.15 -2.19
C THR A 72 -10.55 5.22 -1.44
N ILE A 73 -10.62 5.41 -0.12
CA ILE A 73 -11.46 4.61 0.77
C ILE A 73 -12.37 5.49 1.63
N ARG A 74 -13.38 4.87 2.24
CA ARG A 74 -14.17 5.47 3.32
C ARG A 74 -13.65 4.98 4.67
N VAL A 75 -13.25 5.90 5.54
CA VAL A 75 -12.79 5.60 6.90
C VAL A 75 -13.90 5.93 7.88
N ILE A 76 -14.49 4.89 8.48
CA ILE A 76 -15.57 5.02 9.45
C ILE A 76 -14.95 5.25 10.83
N GLY A 77 -15.27 6.38 11.46
CA GLY A 77 -14.82 6.69 12.82
C GLY A 77 -15.40 5.72 13.87
N LYS A 78 -14.84 5.73 15.08
CA LYS A 78 -15.40 4.97 16.20
C LYS A 78 -16.84 5.44 16.46
N GLY A 79 -17.80 4.54 16.34
CA GLY A 79 -19.17 4.78 16.77
C GLY A 79 -19.19 5.24 18.22
N LYS A 80 -20.00 6.26 18.52
CA LYS A 80 -20.28 6.63 19.90
C LYS A 80 -21.03 5.46 20.54
N ASN A 81 -20.36 4.70 21.40
CA ASN A 81 -21.03 3.80 22.33
C ASN A 81 -21.61 4.62 23.50
#